data_AF-F4Q7A9-F1
#
_entry.id   AF-F4Q7A9-F1
#
_cell.length_a   1.000
_cell.length_b   1.000
_cell.length_c   1.000
_cell.angle_alpha   90.00
_cell.angle_beta   90.00
_cell.angle_gamma   90.00
#
_symmetry.space_group_name_H-M   'P 1'
#
loop_
_entity.id
_entity.type
_entity.pdbx_description
1 polymer ?
#
loop_
_entity_poly.entity_id
_entity_poly.type
_entity_poly.pdbx_seq_one_letter_code
_entity_poly.pdbx_strand_id
1 'polypeptide(L)'
;MFFVLVAITAINAIPFKINNGLGATPVECDLCQLTVNVTEHLIKTQNYTKEQVETELKKICNIVPANMTKECNLFMLLTAPLITDALFNGESSTELCTKYKLCAPVPSEEARVHVAARRFNPQLVNKIKTQGSVLSEKIKANLQKVNIQNDKAEIIKNIRKTFE
;
A
#
# COMPACT_ATOMS: atom_id res chain seq x y z
N MET A 1 38.87 -11.51 -14.18
CA MET A 1 38.65 -10.19 -13.55
C MET A 1 38.39 -9.07 -14.57
N PHE A 2 39.00 -9.09 -15.76
CA PHE A 2 38.71 -8.13 -16.85
C PHE A 2 37.30 -8.27 -17.47
N PHE A 3 36.75 -9.49 -17.53
CA PHE A 3 35.42 -9.75 -18.11
C PHE A 3 34.25 -9.13 -17.33
N VAL A 4 34.40 -8.92 -16.02
CA VAL A 4 33.36 -8.31 -15.18
C VAL A 4 33.23 -6.80 -15.49
N LEU A 5 34.34 -6.13 -15.80
CA LEU A 5 34.33 -4.71 -16.17
C LEU A 5 33.72 -4.46 -17.55
N VAL A 6 33.86 -5.40 -18.50
CA VAL A 6 33.26 -5.30 -19.84
C VAL A 6 31.74 -5.49 -19.79
N ALA A 7 31.22 -6.30 -18.84
CA ALA A 7 29.78 -6.44 -18.65
C ALA A 7 29.13 -5.17 -18.08
N ILE A 8 29.80 -4.49 -17.13
CA ILE A 8 29.27 -3.25 -16.52
C ILE A 8 29.21 -2.10 -17.53
N THR A 9 30.18 -2.03 -18.47
CA THR A 9 30.17 -0.99 -19.51
C THR A 9 29.22 -1.30 -20.69
N ALA A 10 28.85 -2.57 -20.91
CA ALA A 10 27.89 -2.97 -21.93
C ALA A 10 26.42 -2.79 -21.51
N ILE A 11 26.10 -2.66 -20.21
CA ILE A 11 24.73 -2.37 -19.74
C ILE A 11 24.24 -1.02 -20.30
N ASN A 12 25.15 -0.06 -20.52
CA ASN A 12 24.82 1.24 -21.13
C ASN A 12 24.66 1.19 -22.66
N ALA A 13 25.00 0.07 -23.31
CA ALA A 13 24.99 -0.09 -24.77
C ALA A 13 23.86 -0.98 -25.29
N ILE A 14 23.10 -1.64 -24.40
CA ILE A 14 21.88 -2.34 -24.81
C ILE A 14 20.71 -1.36 -24.63
N PRO A 15 20.12 -0.83 -25.72
CA PRO A 15 18.81 -0.22 -25.62
C PRO A 15 17.83 -1.34 -25.31
N PHE A 16 17.59 -1.62 -24.02
CA PHE A 16 16.50 -2.45 -23.58
C PHE A 16 15.20 -1.70 -23.87
N LYS A 17 14.75 -1.77 -25.13
CA LYS A 17 13.44 -1.29 -25.54
C LYS A 17 12.41 -2.31 -25.04
N ILE A 18 11.90 -2.11 -23.83
CA ILE A 18 10.58 -2.61 -23.48
C ILE A 18 9.59 -1.87 -24.38
N ASN A 19 9.30 -2.43 -25.55
CA ASN A 19 8.16 -2.00 -26.36
C ASN A 19 6.90 -2.53 -25.67
N ASN A 20 6.38 -1.72 -24.77
CA ASN A 20 4.99 -1.51 -24.37
C ASN A 20 5.06 -0.67 -23.09
N GLY A 21 4.38 0.47 -23.05
CA GLY A 21 4.49 1.41 -21.95
C GLY A 21 4.07 0.81 -20.61
N LEU A 22 5.04 0.36 -19.81
CA LEU A 22 4.87 0.19 -18.37
C LEU A 22 5.02 1.57 -17.71
N GLY A 23 4.03 2.43 -17.94
CA GLY A 23 3.71 3.39 -16.90
C GLY A 23 3.05 2.59 -15.79
N ALA A 24 3.64 2.60 -14.59
CA ALA A 24 3.16 1.87 -13.41
C ALA A 24 1.63 1.84 -13.36
N THR A 25 1.03 0.71 -13.73
CA THR A 25 -0.42 0.55 -13.57
C THR A 25 -0.72 0.30 -12.10
N PRO A 26 -1.91 0.66 -11.60
CA PRO A 26 -2.29 0.33 -10.22
C PRO A 26 -2.13 -1.18 -9.92
N VAL A 27 -2.41 -2.03 -10.90
CA VAL A 27 -2.30 -3.49 -10.78
C VAL A 27 -0.84 -3.94 -10.66
N GLU A 28 0.08 -3.38 -11.45
CA GLU A 28 1.52 -3.68 -11.36
C GLU A 28 2.09 -3.27 -10.00
N CYS A 29 1.67 -2.12 -9.49
CA CYS A 29 2.09 -1.64 -8.17
C CYS A 29 1.57 -2.56 -7.06
N ASP A 30 0.27 -2.89 -7.07
CA ASP A 30 -0.35 -3.78 -6.09
C ASP A 30 0.30 -5.18 -6.10
N LEU A 31 0.57 -5.74 -7.29
CA LEU A 31 1.21 -7.03 -7.44
C LEU A 31 2.66 -7.02 -6.94
N CYS A 32 3.41 -5.95 -7.24
CA CYS A 32 4.76 -5.77 -6.72
C CYS A 32 4.75 -5.71 -5.19
N GLN A 33 3.88 -4.88 -4.61
CA GLN A 33 3.82 -4.70 -3.16
C GLN A 33 3.43 -5.99 -2.44
N LEU A 34 2.43 -6.70 -2.96
CA LEU A 34 2.03 -8.00 -2.45
C LEU A 34 3.20 -8.99 -2.49
N THR A 35 3.91 -9.07 -3.61
CA THR A 35 5.04 -10.01 -3.78
C THR A 35 6.17 -9.72 -2.80
N VAL A 36 6.53 -8.43 -2.62
CA VAL A 36 7.54 -8.03 -1.64
C VAL A 36 7.11 -8.39 -0.22
N ASN A 37 5.87 -8.03 0.17
CA ASN A 37 5.34 -8.32 1.50
C ASN A 37 5.30 -9.83 1.81
N VAL A 38 4.90 -10.65 0.83
CA VAL A 38 4.90 -12.11 0.96
C VAL A 38 6.32 -12.64 1.13
N THR A 39 7.26 -12.12 0.34
CA THR A 39 8.67 -12.55 0.42
C THR A 39 9.28 -12.18 1.77
N GLU A 40 9.04 -10.96 2.27
CA GLU A 40 9.43 -10.56 3.62
C GLU A 40 8.83 -11.47 4.69
N HIS A 41 7.56 -11.84 4.54
CA HIS A 41 6.91 -12.76 5.46
C HIS A 41 7.61 -14.11 5.48
N LEU A 42 7.94 -14.68 4.31
CA LEU A 42 8.67 -15.95 4.21
C LEU A 42 10.06 -15.88 4.84
N ILE A 43 10.79 -14.78 4.64
CA ILE A 43 12.08 -14.54 5.30
C ILE A 43 11.92 -14.58 6.82
N LYS A 44 10.90 -13.88 7.35
CA LYS A 44 10.68 -13.72 8.79
C LYS A 44 10.10 -14.97 9.46
N THR A 45 9.20 -15.70 8.80
CA THR A 45 8.45 -16.81 9.43
C THR A 45 8.97 -18.19 9.05
N GLN A 46 9.58 -18.34 7.87
CA GLN A 46 10.08 -19.61 7.37
C GLN A 46 11.62 -19.66 7.32
N ASN A 47 12.30 -18.63 7.83
CA ASN A 47 13.77 -18.52 7.86
C ASN A 47 14.40 -18.73 6.47
N TYR A 48 13.79 -18.15 5.43
CA TYR A 48 14.38 -18.20 4.08
C TYR A 48 15.76 -17.54 4.10
N THR A 49 16.75 -18.21 3.51
CA THR A 49 18.10 -17.64 3.31
C THR A 49 18.14 -16.76 2.07
N LYS A 50 19.20 -15.94 1.93
CA LYS A 50 19.40 -15.10 0.75
C LYS A 50 19.42 -15.95 -0.53
N GLU A 51 20.13 -17.07 -0.52
CA GLU A 51 20.26 -17.98 -1.66
C GLU A 51 18.91 -18.58 -2.07
N GLN A 52 18.04 -18.89 -1.09
CA GLN A 52 16.70 -19.39 -1.37
C GLN A 52 15.84 -18.32 -2.06
N VAL A 53 15.85 -17.08 -1.55
CA VAL A 53 15.13 -15.96 -2.17
C VAL A 53 15.64 -15.68 -3.59
N GLU A 54 16.95 -15.63 -3.79
CA GLU A 54 17.53 -15.46 -5.12
C GLU A 54 17.12 -16.57 -6.09
N THR A 55 17.09 -17.81 -5.61
CA THR A 55 16.69 -18.97 -6.41
C THR A 55 15.23 -18.84 -6.85
N GLU A 56 14.33 -18.43 -5.95
CA GLU A 56 12.93 -18.15 -6.29
C GLU A 56 12.82 -17.02 -7.31
N LEU A 57 13.55 -15.92 -7.14
CA LEU A 57 13.56 -14.81 -8.10
C LEU A 57 14.01 -15.24 -9.49
N LYS A 58 15.04 -16.10 -9.59
CA LYS A 58 15.55 -16.62 -10.87
C LYS A 58 14.52 -17.46 -11.64
N LYS A 59 13.52 -18.05 -10.97
CA LYS A 59 12.47 -18.84 -11.63
C LYS A 59 11.60 -18.03 -12.60
N ILE A 60 11.59 -16.70 -12.50
CA ILE A 60 10.88 -15.86 -13.47
C ILE A 60 11.36 -16.09 -14.92
N CYS A 61 12.62 -16.48 -15.09
CA CYS A 61 13.19 -16.79 -16.40
C CYS A 61 12.67 -18.10 -17.02
N ASN A 62 11.92 -18.90 -16.26
CA ASN A 62 11.22 -20.08 -16.80
C ASN A 62 9.86 -19.72 -17.41
N ILE A 63 9.38 -18.49 -17.18
CA ILE A 63 8.06 -18.01 -17.63
C ILE A 63 8.19 -17.13 -18.88
N VAL A 64 9.36 -16.54 -19.10
CA VAL A 64 9.62 -15.72 -20.28
C VAL A 64 9.67 -16.59 -21.56
N PRO A 65 9.37 -16.01 -22.74
CA PRO A 65 9.53 -16.70 -24.01
C PRO A 65 10.92 -17.32 -24.19
N ALA A 66 11.00 -18.49 -24.82
CA ALA A 66 12.24 -19.27 -24.94
C ALA A 66 13.40 -18.51 -25.61
N ASN A 67 13.10 -17.54 -26.48
CA ASN A 67 14.08 -16.69 -27.14
C ASN A 67 14.69 -15.60 -26.23
N MET A 68 14.22 -15.46 -24.99
CA MET A 68 14.71 -14.48 -24.00
C MET A 68 15.28 -15.12 -22.74
N THR A 69 15.20 -16.45 -22.59
CA THR A 69 15.60 -17.15 -21.37
C THR A 69 17.07 -16.92 -21.02
N LYS A 70 17.96 -16.86 -22.03
CA LYS A 70 19.40 -16.66 -21.81
C LYS A 70 19.70 -15.27 -21.26
N GLU A 71 19.12 -14.24 -21.88
CA GLU A 71 19.24 -12.84 -21.48
C GLU A 71 18.62 -12.61 -20.11
N CYS A 72 17.46 -13.23 -19.83
CA CYS A 72 16.83 -13.20 -18.52
C CYS A 72 17.74 -13.79 -17.43
N ASN A 73 18.31 -14.98 -17.67
CA ASN A 73 19.19 -15.63 -16.71
C ASN A 73 20.44 -14.78 -16.42
N LEU A 74 21.03 -14.17 -17.44
CA LEU A 74 22.16 -13.26 -17.28
C LEU A 74 21.78 -12.00 -16.48
N PHE A 75 20.60 -11.45 -16.73
CA PHE A 75 20.09 -10.31 -15.98
C PHE A 75 19.85 -10.66 -14.50
N MET A 76 19.17 -11.79 -14.24
CA MET A 76 18.86 -12.23 -12.87
C MET A 76 20.09 -12.66 -12.08
N LEU A 77 21.22 -12.96 -12.73
CA LEU A 77 22.50 -13.19 -12.05
C LEU A 77 22.97 -11.95 -11.26
N LEU A 78 22.66 -10.74 -11.77
CA LEU A 78 23.02 -9.48 -11.12
C LEU A 78 21.86 -8.90 -10.30
N THR A 79 20.64 -9.01 -10.81
CA THR A 79 19.47 -8.35 -10.21
C THR A 79 18.91 -9.10 -9.01
N ALA A 80 18.91 -10.45 -9.02
CA ALA A 80 18.36 -11.22 -7.90
C ALA A 80 19.10 -10.98 -6.57
N PRO A 81 20.45 -10.92 -6.53
CA PRO A 81 21.18 -10.55 -5.33
C PRO A 81 20.83 -9.14 -4.82
N LEU A 82 20.70 -8.16 -5.72
CA LEU A 82 20.37 -6.78 -5.34
C LEU A 82 18.98 -6.64 -4.73
N ILE A 83 17.98 -7.33 -5.29
CA ILE A 83 16.63 -7.37 -4.72
C ILE A 83 16.65 -8.08 -3.37
N THR A 84 17.37 -9.21 -3.28
CA THR A 84 17.48 -10.00 -2.05
C THR A 84 18.14 -9.19 -0.94
N ASP A 85 19.26 -8.52 -1.21
CA ASP A 85 19.94 -7.68 -0.23
C ASP A 85 19.03 -6.55 0.26
N ALA A 86 18.29 -5.90 -0.63
CA ALA A 86 17.32 -4.88 -0.23
C ALA A 86 16.23 -5.42 0.71
N LEU A 87 15.68 -6.61 0.44
CA LEU A 87 14.70 -7.27 1.30
C LEU A 87 15.28 -7.58 2.69
N PHE A 88 16.52 -8.09 2.75
CA PHE A 88 17.19 -8.40 4.02
C PHE A 88 17.64 -7.15 4.78
N ASN A 89 17.87 -6.04 4.09
CA ASN A 89 18.13 -4.73 4.68
C ASN A 89 16.84 -4.03 5.17
N GLY A 90 15.67 -4.62 4.94
CA GLY A 90 14.39 -4.09 5.39
C GLY A 90 13.87 -2.92 4.54
N GLU A 91 14.27 -2.82 3.26
CA GLU A 91 13.61 -1.89 2.33
C GLU A 91 12.13 -2.28 2.20
N SER A 92 11.23 -1.30 2.37
CA SER A 92 9.79 -1.55 2.32
C SER A 92 9.31 -1.85 0.90
N SER A 93 8.16 -2.53 0.80
CA SER A 93 7.52 -2.82 -0.48
C SER A 93 7.23 -1.56 -1.32
N THR A 94 6.93 -0.42 -0.69
CA THR A 94 6.75 0.85 -1.42
C THR A 94 8.06 1.38 -2.00
N GLU A 95 9.16 1.32 -1.24
CA GLU A 95 10.48 1.78 -1.70
C GLU A 95 11.00 0.91 -2.84
N LEU A 96 10.97 -0.41 -2.66
CA LEU A 96 11.39 -1.39 -3.67
C LEU A 96 10.58 -1.24 -4.96
N CYS A 97 9.25 -1.23 -4.87
CA CYS A 97 8.40 -1.14 -6.06
C CYS A 97 8.51 0.21 -6.78
N THR A 98 8.78 1.29 -6.04
CA THR A 98 9.06 2.61 -6.64
C THR A 98 10.43 2.65 -7.31
N LYS A 99 11.45 2.05 -6.70
CA LYS A 99 12.83 1.94 -7.22
C LYS A 99 12.85 1.21 -8.56
N TYR A 100 12.09 0.13 -8.68
CA TYR A 100 11.92 -0.62 -9.92
C TYR A 100 10.83 -0.08 -10.85
N LYS A 101 10.28 1.11 -10.57
CA LYS A 101 9.29 1.81 -11.41
C LYS A 101 7.96 1.05 -11.63
N LEU A 102 7.66 0.09 -10.76
CA LEU A 102 6.40 -0.65 -10.74
C LEU A 102 5.31 0.11 -9.97
N CYS A 103 5.71 1.04 -9.10
CA CYS A 103 4.84 2.04 -8.50
C CYS A 103 5.24 3.43 -8.96
N ALA A 104 4.24 4.32 -9.10
CA ALA A 104 4.51 5.73 -9.28
C ALA A 104 5.32 6.25 -8.08
N PRO A 105 6.30 7.15 -8.30
CA PRO A 105 6.98 7.80 -7.18
C PRO A 105 5.94 8.44 -6.28
N VAL A 106 6.07 8.18 -4.98
CA VAL A 106 5.27 8.87 -3.97
C VAL A 106 5.50 10.37 -4.23
N PRO A 107 4.46 11.13 -4.58
CA PRO A 107 4.65 12.56 -4.74
C PRO A 107 5.11 13.11 -3.39
N SER A 108 6.03 14.07 -3.39
CA SER A 108 6.33 14.88 -2.20
C SER A 108 5.03 15.32 -1.53
N GLU A 109 5.03 15.56 -0.22
CA GLU A 109 3.81 15.84 0.59
C GLU A 109 2.76 16.75 -0.09
N GLU A 110 3.18 17.71 -0.92
CA GLU A 110 2.33 18.57 -1.73
C GLU A 110 1.40 17.85 -2.73
N ALA A 111 1.75 16.65 -3.20
CA ALA A 111 0.94 15.90 -4.17
C ALA A 111 0.20 14.68 -3.59
N ARG A 112 0.39 14.35 -2.30
CA ARG A 112 -0.52 13.42 -1.57
C ARG A 112 -1.92 14.02 -1.42
N VAL A 113 -2.02 15.34 -1.23
CA VAL A 113 -3.29 16.07 -1.18
C VAL A 113 -4.03 16.02 -2.53
N HIS A 114 -3.30 16.15 -3.65
CA HIS A 114 -3.89 16.14 -4.99
C HIS A 114 -4.37 14.76 -5.44
N VAL A 115 -3.68 13.67 -5.07
CA VAL A 115 -4.09 12.30 -5.42
C VAL A 115 -5.29 11.85 -4.58
N ALA A 116 -5.30 12.15 -3.28
CA ALA A 116 -6.45 11.86 -2.41
C ALA A 116 -7.72 12.58 -2.90
N ALA A 117 -7.61 13.86 -3.28
CA ALA A 117 -8.72 14.66 -3.78
C ALA A 117 -9.39 14.08 -5.06
N ARG A 118 -8.65 13.34 -5.91
CA ARG A 118 -9.22 12.70 -7.12
C ARG A 118 -9.93 11.37 -6.85
N ARG A 119 -9.65 10.71 -5.73
CA ARG A 119 -10.28 9.42 -5.37
C ARG A 119 -11.64 9.61 -4.70
N PHE A 120 -11.85 10.76 -4.07
CA PHE A 120 -13.13 11.10 -3.45
C PHE A 120 -14.10 11.67 -4.49
N ASN A 121 -15.27 11.02 -4.62
CA ASN A 121 -16.37 11.60 -5.38
C ASN A 121 -16.97 12.77 -4.56
N PRO A 122 -16.87 14.04 -5.04
CA PRO A 122 -17.31 15.21 -4.29
C PRO A 122 -18.83 15.20 -4.01
N GLN A 123 -19.62 14.56 -4.87
CA GLN A 123 -21.06 14.37 -4.66
C GLN A 123 -21.32 13.46 -3.46
N LEU A 124 -20.54 12.37 -3.31
CA LEU A 124 -20.66 11.47 -2.15
C LEU A 124 -20.25 12.16 -0.86
N VAL A 125 -19.15 12.92 -0.87
CA VAL A 125 -18.67 13.65 0.31
C VAL A 125 -19.72 14.67 0.77
N ASN A 126 -20.28 15.44 -0.16
CA ASN A 126 -21.33 16.40 0.15
C ASN A 126 -22.59 15.71 0.68
N LYS A 127 -22.99 14.59 0.07
CA LYS A 127 -24.14 13.81 0.52
C LYS A 127 -23.96 13.27 1.94
N ILE A 128 -22.78 12.74 2.27
CA ILE A 128 -22.43 12.28 3.62
C ILE A 128 -22.47 13.45 4.62
N LYS A 129 -21.92 14.61 4.26
CA LYS A 129 -21.93 15.83 5.09
C LYS A 129 -23.35 16.31 5.37
N THR A 130 -24.20 16.38 4.34
CA THR A 130 -25.61 16.77 4.47
C THR A 130 -26.41 15.77 5.28
N GLN A 131 -26.18 14.46 5.09
CA GLN A 131 -26.85 13.44 5.89
C GLN A 131 -26.42 13.49 7.37
N GLY A 132 -25.14 13.76 7.63
CA GLY A 132 -24.63 13.98 8.99
C GLY A 132 -25.25 15.20 9.68
N SER A 133 -25.42 16.32 8.98
CA SER A 133 -26.04 17.52 9.56
C SER A 133 -27.52 17.28 9.89
N VAL A 134 -28.27 16.63 8.99
CA VAL A 134 -29.67 16.24 9.22
C VAL A 134 -29.80 15.26 10.39
N LEU A 135 -28.88 14.29 10.49
CA LEU A 135 -28.85 13.36 11.62
C LEU A 135 -28.57 14.10 12.93
N SER A 136 -27.66 15.07 12.92
CA SER A 136 -27.33 15.87 14.11
C SER A 136 -28.51 16.71 14.60
N GLU A 137 -29.31 17.27 13.70
CA GLU A 137 -30.53 18.01 14.05
C GLU A 137 -31.62 17.08 14.56
N LYS A 138 -31.80 15.90 13.94
CA LYS A 138 -32.74 14.88 14.43
C LYS A 138 -32.37 14.38 15.83
N ILE A 139 -31.09 14.19 16.10
CA ILE A 139 -30.60 13.81 17.43
C ILE A 139 -30.89 14.94 18.44
N LYS A 140 -30.61 16.20 18.11
CA LYS A 140 -30.92 17.36 18.98
C LYS A 140 -32.41 17.49 19.27
N ALA A 141 -33.26 17.34 18.24
CA ALA A 141 -34.71 17.39 18.39
C ALA A 141 -35.23 16.23 19.26
N ASN A 142 -34.62 15.05 19.18
CA ASN A 142 -34.98 13.92 20.05
C ASN A 142 -34.45 14.10 21.48
N LEU A 143 -33.25 14.65 21.67
CA LEU A 143 -32.72 14.97 23.00
C LEU A 143 -33.59 16.01 23.73
N GLN A 144 -34.15 16.98 23.02
CA GLN A 144 -35.11 17.94 23.61
C GLN A 144 -36.42 17.27 24.06
N LYS A 145 -36.80 16.13 23.48
CA LYS A 145 -37.96 15.34 23.93
C LYS A 145 -37.66 14.48 25.15
N VAL A 146 -36.38 14.25 25.45
CA VAL A 146 -35.93 13.58 26.68
C VAL A 146 -35.90 14.62 27.81
N ASN A 147 -37.08 15.03 28.27
CA ASN A 147 -37.22 15.93 29.42
C ASN A 147 -37.32 15.11 30.72
N ILE A 148 -36.18 14.84 31.37
CA ILE A 148 -36.09 14.15 32.69
C ILE A 148 -36.17 15.19 33.84
N GLN A 149 -36.92 16.29 33.67
CA GLN A 149 -36.98 17.36 34.67
C GLN A 149 -38.24 17.33 35.55
N ASN A 150 -39.22 16.48 35.27
CA ASN A 150 -40.52 16.54 35.96
C ASN A 150 -40.69 15.63 37.18
N ASP A 151 -39.75 14.74 37.50
CA ASP A 151 -39.92 13.86 38.66
C ASP A 151 -39.20 14.33 39.93
N LYS A 152 -38.26 15.28 39.88
CA LYS A 152 -37.50 15.64 41.10
C LYS A 152 -38.39 16.32 42.15
N ALA A 153 -39.29 17.21 41.73
CA ALA A 153 -40.20 17.90 42.64
C ALA A 153 -41.30 16.97 43.18
N GLU A 154 -41.83 16.08 42.32
CA GLU A 154 -42.80 15.04 42.66
C GLU A 154 -42.21 14.04 43.67
N ILE A 155 -40.99 13.55 43.41
CA ILE A 155 -40.26 12.64 44.29
C ILE A 155 -39.97 13.30 45.64
N ILE A 156 -39.49 14.55 45.66
CA ILE A 156 -39.23 15.26 46.94
C ILE A 156 -40.53 15.46 47.72
N LYS A 157 -41.63 15.79 47.05
CA LYS A 157 -42.94 15.94 47.68
C LYS A 157 -43.44 14.62 48.28
N ASN A 158 -43.26 13.51 47.56
CA ASN A 158 -43.64 12.18 48.01
C ASN A 158 -42.76 11.70 49.17
N ILE A 159 -41.45 11.96 49.14
CA ILE A 159 -40.54 11.66 50.24
C ILE A 159 -40.95 12.44 51.50
N ARG A 160 -41.24 13.75 51.39
CA ARG A 160 -41.62 14.56 52.55
C ARG A 160 -42.89 14.02 53.23
N LYS A 161 -43.89 13.61 52.44
CA LYS A 161 -45.12 12.99 52.97
C LYS A 161 -44.90 11.66 53.69
N THR A 162 -43.80 10.95 53.42
CA THR A 162 -43.49 9.66 54.06
C THR A 162 -42.84 9.82 55.44
N PHE A 163 -42.34 11.02 55.77
CA PHE A 163 -41.61 11.31 57.01
C PHE A 163 -42.37 12.25 57.98
N GLU A 164 -43.66 12.51 57.72
CA GLU A 164 -44.61 13.14 58.65
C GLU A 164 -45.63 12.10 59.13
#